data_AF-A0AB39PLL1-F1
#
_entry.id   AF-A0AB39PLL1-F1
#
_cell.length_a   1.000
_cell.length_b   1.000
_cell.length_c   1.000
_cell.angle_alpha   90.00
_cell.angle_beta   90.00
_cell.angle_gamma   90.00
#
_symmetry.space_group_name_H-M   'P 1'
#
loop_
_entity.id
_entity.type
_entity.pdbx_description
1 polymer ?
#
loop_
_entity_poly.entity_id
_entity_poly.type
_entity_poly.pdbx_seq_one_letter_code
_entity_poly.pdbx_strand_id
1 'polypeptide(L)' 'MAPEFPTVVPVRDSKTPQGPTLIISRAAWASFVTSVRQFS' A
#
# COMPACT_ATOMS: atom_id res chain seq x y z
N MET A 1 -3.19 -11.41 -15.02
CA MET A 1 -3.93 -11.30 -13.73
C MET A 1 -2.91 -10.97 -12.66
N ALA A 2 -3.14 -9.95 -11.84
CA ALA A 2 -2.30 -9.72 -10.67
C ALA A 2 -2.80 -10.61 -9.52
N PRO A 3 -1.93 -11.14 -8.66
CA PRO A 3 -2.37 -11.86 -7.47
C PRO A 3 -3.18 -10.94 -6.56
N GLU A 4 -4.24 -11.45 -5.96
CA GLU A 4 -4.90 -10.76 -4.85
C GLU A 4 -4.07 -10.91 -3.56
N PHE A 5 -3.93 -9.80 -2.84
CA PHE A 5 -3.27 -9.76 -1.53
C PHE A 5 -4.32 -9.44 -0.47
N PRO A 6 -4.98 -10.45 0.13
CA PRO A 6 -6.14 -10.23 1.00
C PRO A 6 -5.78 -9.51 2.31
N THR A 7 -4.55 -9.68 2.80
CA THR A 7 -4.11 -9.18 4.11
C THR A 7 -3.13 -8.01 4.03
N VAL A 8 -2.57 -7.71 2.86
CA VAL A 8 -1.52 -6.71 2.69
C VAL A 8 -1.76 -5.83 1.45
N VAL A 9 -1.15 -4.66 1.46
CA VAL A 9 -1.10 -3.70 0.36
C VAL A 9 0.37 -3.54 -0.03
N PRO A 10 0.82 -4.18 -1.13
CA PRO A 10 2.16 -3.99 -1.65
C PRO A 10 2.27 -2.60 -2.30
N VAL A 11 3.26 -1.81 -1.87
CA VAL A 11 3.58 -0.49 -2.45
C VAL A 11 4.96 -0.58 -3.09
N ARG A 12 5.02 -0.31 -4.39
CA ARG A 12 6.27 -0.28 -5.16
C ARG A 12 6.55 1.14 -5.63
N ASP A 13 7.82 1.49 -5.75
CA ASP A 13 8.21 2.71 -6.46
C ASP A 13 7.94 2.51 -7.96
N SER A 14 7.10 3.37 -8.53
CA SER A 14 6.78 3.31 -9.96
C SER A 14 7.99 3.63 -10.84
N LYS A 15 8.96 4.40 -10.32
CA LYS A 15 10.14 4.85 -11.06
C LYS A 15 11.30 3.86 -11.00
N THR A 16 11.24 2.89 -10.09
CA THR A 16 12.24 1.83 -9.95
C THR A 16 11.55 0.46 -9.93
N PRO A 17 11.04 -0.04 -11.08
CA PRO A 17 10.19 -1.23 -11.12
C PRO A 17 10.84 -2.51 -10.59
N GLN A 18 12.17 -2.59 -10.65
CA GLN A 18 12.98 -3.70 -10.14
C GLN A 18 13.42 -3.50 -8.67
N GLY A 19 13.02 -2.38 -8.06
CA GLY A 19 13.31 -2.06 -6.67
C GLY A 19 12.46 -2.85 -5.68
N PRO A 20 12.74 -2.71 -4.38
CA PRO A 20 12.00 -3.41 -3.34
C PRO A 20 10.54 -2.97 -3.28
N THR A 21 9.66 -3.90 -2.88
CA THR A 21 8.25 -3.62 -2.58
C THR A 21 8.05 -3.52 -1.08
N LEU A 22 7.45 -2.43 -0.62
CA LEU A 22 7.03 -2.27 0.77
C LEU A 22 5.73 -3.03 1.00
N ILE A 23 5.70 -3.88 2.02
CA ILE A 23 4.49 -4.64 2.39
C ILE A 23 3.84 -3.95 3.59
N ILE A 24 2.65 -3.39 3.39
CA ILE A 24 1.87 -2.72 4.43
C ILE A 24 0.69 -3.61 4.79
N SER A 25 0.37 -3.78 6.06
CA SER A 25 -0.86 -4.50 6.43
C SER A 25 -2.09 -3.74 5.93
N ARG A 26 -3.14 -4.47 5.55
CA ARG A 26 -4.38 -3.85 5.06
C ARG A 26 -5.02 -2.92 6.11
N ALA A 27 -4.90 -3.25 7.39
CA ALA A 27 -5.36 -2.42 8.50
C ALA A 27 -4.57 -1.10 8.61
N ALA A 28 -3.24 -1.15 8.52
CA ALA A 28 -2.40 0.05 8.57
C ALA A 28 -2.65 0.98 7.38
N TRP A 29 -2.81 0.44 6.17
CA TRP A 29 -3.16 1.23 4.99
C TRP A 29 -4.51 1.94 5.12
N ALA A 30 -5.53 1.25 5.66
CA ALA A 30 -6.84 1.85 5.90
C ALA A 30 -6.77 3.00 6.92
N SER A 31 -6.00 2.83 8.01
CA SER A 31 -5.74 3.89 8.99
C SER A 31 -5.07 5.11 8.35
N PHE A 32 -4.04 4.89 7.52
CA PHE A 32 -3.32 5.96 6.81
C PHE A 32 -4.23 6.74 5.86
N VAL A 33 -5.02 6.07 5.02
CA VAL A 33 -5.95 6.74 4.09
C VAL A 33 -7.01 7.53 4.86
N THR A 34 -7.52 6.97 5.96
CA THR A 34 -8.49 7.66 6.82
C THR A 34 -7.90 8.94 7.39
N SER A 35 -6.68 8.88 7.92
CA SER A 35 -6.02 10.07 8.48
C SER A 35 -5.78 11.13 7.40
N VAL A 36 -5.26 10.77 6.22
CA VAL A 36 -5.03 11.73 5.12
C VAL A 36 -6.31 12.46 4.72
N ARG A 37 -7.46 11.77 4.70
CA ARG A 37 -8.76 12.38 4.36
C ARG A 37 -9.26 13.36 5.42
N GLN A 38 -8.88 13.18 6.68
CA GLN A 38 -9.25 14.06 7.78
C GLN A 38 -8.36 15.31 7.88
N PHE A 39 -7.16 15.26 7.28
CA PHE A 39 -6.26 16.40 7.18
C PHE A 39 -6.54 17.29 5.94
N SER A 40 -7.54 16.93 5.13
CA SER A 40 -8.05 17.70 3.99
C SER A 40 -9.35 18.41 4.35
#